data_AF-A0AA42EBA7-F1
#
_entry.id   AF-A0AA42EBA7-F1
#
_cell.length_a   1.000
_cell.length_b   1.000
_cell.length_c   1.000
_cell.angle_alpha   90.00
_cell.angle_beta   90.00
_cell.angle_gamma   90.00
#
_symmetry.space_group_name_H-M   'P 1'
#
loop_
_entity.id
_entity.type
_entity.pdbx_description
1 polymer ?
#
loop_
_entity_poly.entity_id
_entity_poly.type
_entity_poly.pdbx_seq_one_letter_code
_entity_poly.pdbx_strand_id
1 'polypeptide(L)'
;MYAIAFDLDVNVLRKAYGDPYNNAHFEVRRELESIGFKWTQGSVYLHDGESTLTAVYKAIDTLRAIDWFRQSVRDIRAFKVEDWSDFTSVVRGSNGGPH
;
A
#
# COMPACT_ATOMS: atom_id res chain seq x y z
N MET A 1 2.94 -12.48 -8.47
CA MET A 1 2.21 -11.24 -8.10
C MET A 1 3.23 -10.14 -7.77
N TYR A 2 2.80 -8.90 -7.54
CA TYR A 2 3.70 -7.85 -7.04
C TYR A 2 3.13 -7.17 -5.82
N ALA A 3 4.01 -6.78 -4.90
CA ALA A 3 3.67 -5.95 -3.76
C ALA A 3 4.36 -4.60 -3.87
N ILE A 4 3.69 -3.53 -3.43
CA ILE A 4 4.31 -2.23 -3.14
C ILE A 4 4.17 -1.97 -1.65
N ALA A 5 5.28 -1.61 -1.03
CA ALA A 5 5.30 -1.10 0.34
C ALA A 5 5.94 0.29 0.33
N PHE A 6 5.41 1.19 1.15
CA PHE A 6 6.00 2.50 1.36
C PHE A 6 5.93 2.91 2.82
N ASP A 7 6.70 3.93 3.13
CA ASP A 7 6.75 4.53 4.44
C ASP A 7 6.83 6.06 4.32
N LEU A 8 6.15 6.75 5.22
CA LEU A 8 6.02 8.21 5.19
C LEU A 8 6.71 8.82 6.41
N ASP A 9 7.47 9.89 6.21
CA ASP A 9 7.92 10.75 7.28
C ASP A 9 6.74 11.56 7.81
N VAL A 10 6.27 11.24 9.02
CA VAL A 10 5.11 11.88 9.66
C VAL A 10 5.34 13.38 9.88
N ASN A 11 6.57 13.82 10.17
CA ASN A 11 6.85 15.24 10.40
C ASN A 11 6.72 16.05 9.11
N VAL A 12 7.11 15.46 7.97
CA VAL A 12 6.93 16.09 6.66
C VAL A 12 5.47 15.98 6.20
N LEU A 13 4.85 14.82 6.41
CA LEU A 13 3.45 14.58 6.05
C LEU A 13 2.52 15.60 6.72
N ARG A 14 2.68 15.86 8.02
CA ARG A 14 1.84 16.85 8.72
C ARG A 14 1.98 18.26 8.15
N LYS A 15 3.15 18.62 7.63
CA LYS A 15 3.38 19.93 6.99
C LYS A 15 2.83 19.98 5.57
N ALA A 16 2.97 18.90 4.80
CA ALA A 16 2.59 18.84 3.39
C ALA A 16 1.09 18.55 3.17
N TYR A 17 0.47 17.75 4.06
CA TYR A 17 -0.93 17.34 3.97
C TYR A 17 -1.85 18.11 4.95
N GLY A 18 -1.34 18.40 6.15
CA GLY A 18 -2.12 18.99 7.25
C GLY A 18 -2.73 17.97 8.19
N ASP A 19 -3.45 18.45 9.21
CA ASP A 19 -4.17 17.62 10.17
C ASP A 19 -5.68 17.56 9.82
N PRO A 20 -6.32 16.38 9.91
CA PRO A 20 -5.77 15.14 10.44
C PRO A 20 -5.06 14.32 9.34
N TYR A 21 -3.75 14.08 9.51
CA TYR A 21 -2.88 13.48 8.49
C TYR A 21 -3.14 12.00 8.20
N ASN A 22 -3.89 11.31 9.06
CA ASN A 22 -4.29 9.92 8.87
C ASN A 22 -5.15 9.72 7.59
N ASN A 23 -5.80 10.78 7.11
CA ASN A 23 -6.53 10.75 5.83
C ASN A 23 -5.63 10.47 4.62
N ALA A 24 -4.34 10.77 4.71
CA ALA A 24 -3.34 10.46 3.68
C ALA A 24 -3.32 8.97 3.29
N HIS A 25 -3.39 8.07 4.28
CA HIS A 25 -3.38 6.63 4.01
C HIS A 25 -4.65 6.17 3.27
N PHE A 26 -5.80 6.78 3.56
CA PHE A 26 -7.05 6.48 2.85
C PHE A 26 -7.02 6.98 1.41
N GLU A 27 -6.43 8.14 1.15
CA GLU A 27 -6.24 8.67 -0.20
C GLU A 27 -5.34 7.74 -1.03
N VAL A 28 -4.15 7.39 -0.52
CA VAL A 28 -3.25 6.44 -1.20
C VAL A 28 -3.95 5.11 -1.46
N ARG A 29 -4.69 4.60 -0.47
CA ARG A 29 -5.45 3.36 -0.63
C ARG A 29 -6.41 3.45 -1.81
N ARG A 30 -7.21 4.51 -1.86
CA ARG A 30 -8.18 4.72 -2.94
C ARG A 30 -7.50 4.80 -4.30
N GLU A 31 -6.42 5.57 -4.41
CA GLU A 31 -5.69 5.73 -5.68
C GLU A 31 -5.09 4.39 -6.16
N LEU A 32 -4.50 3.60 -5.26
CA LEU A 32 -3.95 2.27 -5.58
C LEU A 32 -5.03 1.23 -5.90
N GLU A 33 -6.12 1.19 -5.13
CA GLU A 33 -7.26 0.30 -5.40
C GLU A 33 -7.90 0.59 -6.77
N SER A 34 -7.96 1.87 -7.18
CA SER A 34 -8.50 2.27 -8.49
C SER A 34 -7.74 1.69 -9.69
N ILE A 35 -6.48 1.29 -9.48
CA ILE A 35 -5.61 0.69 -10.51
C ILE A 35 -5.30 -0.78 -10.25
N GLY A 36 -6.07 -1.43 -9.36
CA GLY A 36 -6.02 -2.88 -9.15
C GLY A 36 -5.09 -3.36 -8.03
N PHE A 37 -4.51 -2.46 -7.24
CA PHE A 37 -3.70 -2.83 -6.07
C PHE A 37 -4.60 -2.96 -4.84
N LYS A 38 -4.65 -4.16 -4.25
CA LYS A 38 -5.44 -4.48 -3.05
C LYS A 38 -4.63 -4.15 -1.80
N TRP A 39 -5.23 -3.43 -0.87
CA TRP A 39 -4.64 -3.22 0.46
C TRP A 39 -4.53 -4.53 1.24
N THR A 40 -3.40 -4.78 1.90
CA THR A 40 -3.21 -5.97 2.75
C THR A 40 -3.07 -5.60 4.23
N GLN A 41 -2.00 -4.89 4.58
CA GLN A 41 -1.74 -4.42 5.94
C GLN A 41 -0.88 -3.16 5.92
N GLY A 42 -1.12 -2.23 6.85
CA GLY A 42 -0.36 -0.99 6.93
C GLY A 42 -0.27 -0.28 5.58
N SER A 43 0.95 -0.01 5.12
CA SER A 43 1.24 0.60 3.82
C SER A 43 1.66 -0.42 2.75
N VAL A 44 1.17 -1.66 2.84
CA VAL A 44 1.46 -2.74 1.88
C VAL A 44 0.24 -3.00 0.99
N TYR A 45 0.51 -3.08 -0.31
CA TYR A 45 -0.49 -3.28 -1.36
C TYR A 45 -0.05 -4.38 -2.31
N LEU A 46 -0.98 -5.22 -2.74
CA LEU A 46 -0.74 -6.39 -3.57
C LEU A 46 -1.50 -6.30 -4.90
N HIS A 47 -0.83 -6.61 -6.00
CA HIS A 47 -1.44 -6.74 -7.32
C HIS A 47 -1.28 -8.18 -7.82
N ASP A 48 -2.41 -8.86 -8.04
CA ASP A 48 -2.50 -10.26 -8.46
C ASP A 48 -2.95 -10.45 -9.92
N GLY A 49 -3.17 -9.37 -10.68
CA GLY A 49 -3.54 -9.39 -12.10
C GLY A 49 -2.39 -9.59 -13.09
N GLU A 50 -2.72 -9.68 -14.38
CA GLU A 50 -1.78 -9.82 -15.51
C GLU A 50 -0.95 -8.55 -15.79
N SER A 51 0.14 -8.67 -16.56
CA SER A 51 1.06 -7.55 -16.89
C SER A 51 1.61 -6.80 -15.67
N THR A 52 2.25 -7.56 -14.80
CA THR A 52 2.56 -7.15 -13.42
C THR A 52 3.60 -6.03 -13.29
N LEU A 53 4.66 -6.00 -14.11
CA LEU A 53 5.64 -4.92 -14.05
C LEU A 53 5.05 -3.58 -14.53
N THR A 54 4.17 -3.62 -15.54
CA THR A 54 3.42 -2.44 -15.99
C THR A 54 2.50 -1.91 -14.89
N ALA A 55 1.85 -2.80 -14.14
CA ALA A 55 1.05 -2.40 -12.99
C ALA A 55 1.89 -1.69 -11.92
N VAL A 56 3.10 -2.18 -11.63
CA VAL A 56 4.04 -1.50 -10.71
C VAL A 56 4.38 -0.10 -11.20
N TYR A 57 4.76 0.06 -12.47
CA TYR A 57 5.05 1.39 -13.02
C TYR A 57 3.85 2.33 -12.93
N LYS A 58 2.65 1.85 -13.25
CA LYS A 58 1.41 2.62 -13.11
C LYS A 58 1.19 3.09 -11.67
N ALA A 59 1.43 2.23 -10.68
CA ALA A 59 1.32 2.61 -9.28
C ALA A 59 2.37 3.66 -8.87
N ILE A 60 3.62 3.53 -9.32
CA ILE A 60 4.66 4.54 -9.07
C ILE A 60 4.28 5.88 -9.70
N ASP A 61 3.77 5.89 -10.93
CA ASP A 61 3.33 7.11 -11.61
C ASP A 61 2.14 7.77 -10.89
N THR A 62 1.14 6.98 -10.48
CA THR A 62 0.00 7.45 -9.69
C THR A 62 0.47 8.09 -8.37
N LEU A 63 1.32 7.42 -7.61
CA LEU A 63 1.81 7.92 -6.32
C LEU A 63 2.70 9.15 -6.47
N ARG A 64 3.53 9.20 -7.52
CA ARG A 64 4.40 10.35 -7.82
C ARG A 64 3.60 11.62 -8.14
N ALA A 65 2.39 11.47 -8.69
CA ALA A 65 1.51 12.60 -9.01
C ALA A 65 0.87 13.25 -7.77
N ILE A 66 0.93 12.60 -6.61
CA ILE A 66 0.39 13.11 -5.35
C ILE A 66 1.46 13.94 -4.64
N ASP A 67 1.29 15.26 -4.62
CA ASP A 67 2.35 16.19 -4.16
C ASP A 67 2.77 15.97 -2.70
N TRP A 68 1.81 15.79 -1.80
CA TRP A 68 2.11 15.56 -0.39
C TRP A 68 2.78 14.20 -0.17
N PHE A 69 2.45 13.19 -1.00
CA PHE A 69 3.06 11.87 -0.93
C PHE A 69 4.51 11.94 -1.37
N ARG A 70 4.77 12.57 -2.53
CA ARG A 70 6.12 12.78 -3.05
C ARG A 70 7.02 13.55 -2.07
N GLN A 71 6.46 14.49 -1.32
CA GLN A 71 7.21 15.25 -0.31
C GLN A 71 7.48 14.43 0.96
N SER A 72 6.56 13.55 1.36
CA SER A 72 6.64 12.83 2.63
C SER A 72 7.15 11.40 2.54
N VAL A 73 7.25 10.81 1.35
CA VAL A 73 7.75 9.44 1.19
C VAL A 73 9.20 9.32 1.66
N ARG A 74 9.42 8.42 2.64
CA ARG A 74 10.74 8.11 3.20
C ARG A 74 11.38 6.92 2.50
N ASP A 75 10.60 5.89 2.21
CA ASP A 75 11.02 4.70 1.44
C ASP A 75 9.82 4.17 0.66
N ILE A 76 10.06 3.66 -0.55
CA ILE A 76 9.05 2.97 -1.37
C ILE A 76 9.75 1.86 -2.16
N ARG A 77 9.19 0.66 -2.11
CA ARG A 77 9.75 -0.53 -2.77
C ARG A 77 8.67 -1.37 -3.41
N ALA A 78 9.02 -1.97 -4.54
CA ALA A 78 8.23 -3.00 -5.17
C ALA A 78 8.93 -4.36 -5.01
N PHE A 79 8.13 -5.40 -4.82
CA PHE A 79 8.60 -6.77 -4.65
C PHE A 79 7.88 -7.66 -5.66
N LYS A 80 8.63 -8.51 -6.35
CA LYS A 80 8.03 -9.67 -7.00
C LYS A 80 7.74 -10.69 -5.90
N VAL A 81 6.48 -11.07 -5.78
CA VAL A 81 6.02 -12.02 -4.77
C VAL A 81 5.65 -13.30 -5.50
N GLU A 82 6.34 -14.39 -5.14
CA GLU A 82 6.09 -15.72 -5.71
C GLU A 82 4.91 -16.38 -5.02
N ASP A 83 4.78 -16.21 -3.69
CA ASP A 83 3.69 -16.77 -2.89
C ASP A 83 3.28 -15.79 -1.77
N TRP A 84 2.00 -15.82 -1.40
CA TRP A 84 1.42 -14.99 -0.36
C TRP A 84 0.47 -15.81 0.52
N SER A 85 0.89 -16.07 1.76
CA SER A 85 0.15 -16.89 2.73
C SER A 85 -0.23 -16.07 3.95
N ASP A 86 -1.50 -16.12 4.36
CA ASP A 86 -1.99 -15.51 5.59
C ASP A 86 -1.98 -16.54 6.74
N PHE A 87 -1.09 -16.33 7.71
CA PHE A 87 -0.96 -17.18 8.91
C PHE A 87 -1.72 -16.65 10.12
N THR A 88 -2.55 -15.61 9.99
CA THR A 88 -3.22 -14.95 11.12
C THR A 88 -4.04 -15.94 11.94
N SER A 89 -4.81 -16.83 11.31
CA SER A 89 -5.63 -17.83 12.00
C SER A 89 -4.80 -18.90 12.70
N VAL A 90 -3.68 -19.31 12.08
CA VAL A 90 -2.73 -20.28 12.65
C VAL A 90 -2.09 -19.71 13.92
N VAL A 91 -1.63 -18.44 13.86
CA VAL A 91 -1.02 -17.75 15.01
C VAL A 91 -2.03 -17.48 16.12
N ARG A 92 -3.28 -17.13 15.77
CA ARG A 92 -4.35 -16.93 16.75
C ARG A 92 -4.80 -18.24 17.43
N GLY A 93 -4.50 -19.39 16.83
CA GLY A 93 -4.97 -20.69 17.29
C GLY A 93 -6.48 -20.82 17.09
N SER A 94 -6.91 -21.41 15.97
CA SER A 94 -8.34 -21.54 15.68
C SER A 94 -9.04 -22.48 16.67
N ASN A 95 -9.97 -21.94 17.46
CA ASN A 95 -11.31 -22.51 17.51
C ASN A 95 -12.18 -21.67 16.56
N GLY A 96 -12.69 -22.31 15.52
CA GLY A 96 -13.37 -21.64 14.41
C GLY A 96 -14.63 -20.86 14.82
N GLY A 97 -14.83 -19.74 14.14
CA GLY A 97 -16.11 -19.02 14.06
C GLY A 97 -16.06 -18.08 12.86
N PRO A 98 -17.06 -18.09 11.97
CA PRO A 98 -17.06 -17.25 10.78
C PRO A 98 -17.41 -15.80 11.14
N HIS A 99 -16.71 -14.85 10.53
CA HIS A 99 -17.16 -13.47 10.37
C HIS A 99 -17.40 -13.22 8.88
#